data_AF-A0A1V5QND8-F1
#
_entry.id   AF-A0A1V5QND8-F1
#
_cell.length_a   1.000
_cell.length_b   1.000
_cell.length_c   1.000
_cell.angle_alpha   90.00
_cell.angle_beta   90.00
_cell.angle_gamma   90.00
#
_symmetry.space_group_name_H-M   'P 1'
#
loop_
_entity.id
_entity.type
_entity.pdbx_description
1 polymer ?
#
loop_
_entity_poly.entity_id
_entity_poly.type
_entity_poly.pdbx_seq_one_letter_code
_entity_poly.pdbx_strand_id
1 'polypeptide(L)'
;MNRIVVSFVLFCSLISSVFSAPWDFLRGPVSLIGSFSLVLAWVLLFVSMAMLGISILAYKKKRSHATLFVGIGFGLFFSKAVLIVMDFYLSSGNFFNYAIQSFFDLAIIVSLFIALFRKN
;
A
#
# COMPACT_ATOMS: atom_id res chain seq x y z
N MET A 1 -14.08 -33.95 -36.45
CA MET A 1 -13.74 -32.60 -35.93
C MET A 1 -14.23 -32.34 -34.51
N ASN A 2 -15.40 -32.84 -34.07
CA ASN A 2 -15.93 -32.55 -32.72
C ASN A 2 -15.16 -33.14 -31.53
N ARG A 3 -14.54 -34.32 -31.64
CA ARG A 3 -13.93 -34.98 -30.46
C ARG A 3 -12.65 -34.28 -29.95
N ILE A 4 -11.83 -33.75 -30.85
CA ILE A 4 -10.58 -33.06 -30.48
C ILE A 4 -10.87 -31.73 -29.80
N VAL A 5 -11.86 -30.98 -30.30
CA VAL A 5 -12.29 -29.71 -29.69
C VAL A 5 -12.88 -29.95 -28.30
N VAL A 6 -13.71 -30.98 -28.13
CA VAL A 6 -14.27 -31.34 -26.82
C VAL A 6 -13.19 -31.77 -25.84
N SER A 7 -12.22 -32.59 -26.26
CA SER A 7 -11.09 -32.99 -25.40
C SER A 7 -10.19 -31.80 -25.05
N PHE A 8 -9.99 -30.85 -25.96
CA PHE A 8 -9.20 -29.65 -25.70
C PHE A 8 -9.91 -28.70 -24.73
N VAL A 9 -11.22 -28.51 -24.87
CA VAL A 9 -12.02 -27.71 -23.93
C VAL A 9 -12.05 -28.35 -22.54
N LEU A 10 -12.19 -29.68 -22.45
CA LEU A 10 -12.11 -30.42 -21.19
C LEU A 10 -10.72 -30.34 -20.55
N PHE A 11 -9.66 -30.38 -21.36
CA PHE A 11 -8.29 -30.22 -20.89
C PHE A 11 -8.04 -28.80 -20.37
N CYS A 12 -8.50 -27.77 -21.08
CA CYS A 12 -8.40 -26.38 -20.63
C CYS A 12 -9.22 -26.11 -19.36
N SER A 13 -10.42 -26.69 -19.22
CA SER A 13 -11.24 -26.54 -18.01
C SER A 13 -10.64 -27.28 -16.81
N LEU A 14 -10.01 -28.44 -17.02
CA LEU A 14 -9.26 -29.17 -15.98
C LEU A 14 -7.97 -28.43 -15.56
N ILE A 15 -7.27 -27.77 -16.48
CA ILE A 15 -6.11 -26.93 -16.12
C ILE A 15 -6.57 -25.70 -15.32
N SER A 16 -7.69 -25.09 -15.70
CA SER A 16 -8.21 -23.89 -15.04
C SER A 16 -8.70 -24.18 -13.61
N SER A 17 -9.11 -25.41 -13.31
CA SER A 17 -9.54 -25.82 -11.95
C SER A 17 -8.39 -26.29 -11.05
N VAL A 18 -7.26 -26.71 -11.63
CA VAL A 18 -6.07 -27.16 -10.88
C VAL A 18 -5.15 -25.98 -10.53
N PHE A 19 -5.13 -24.93 -11.34
CA PHE A 19 -4.40 -23.69 -11.03
C PHE A 19 -5.30 -22.71 -10.28
N SER A 20 -5.56 -22.96 -9.00
CA SER A 20 -5.82 -21.86 -8.06
C SER A 20 -4.66 -20.87 -8.24
N ALA A 21 -4.97 -19.64 -8.64
CA ALA A 21 -3.94 -18.68 -8.99
C ALA A 21 -2.93 -18.58 -7.85
N PRO A 22 -1.61 -18.47 -8.10
CA PRO A 22 -0.62 -18.54 -7.03
C PRO A 22 -0.81 -17.47 -5.95
N TRP A 23 -1.62 -16.44 -6.19
CA TRP A 23 -2.03 -15.41 -5.24
C TRP A 23 -3.36 -15.69 -4.50
N ASP A 24 -4.03 -16.82 -4.73
CA ASP A 24 -5.31 -17.15 -4.08
C ASP A 24 -5.19 -17.27 -2.56
N PHE A 25 -4.00 -17.62 -2.05
CA PHE A 25 -3.73 -17.62 -0.60
C PHE A 25 -3.88 -16.22 0.02
N LEU A 26 -3.80 -15.15 -0.77
CA LEU A 26 -4.02 -13.77 -0.32
C LEU A 26 -5.51 -13.44 -0.15
N ARG A 27 -6.44 -14.22 -0.72
CA ARG A 27 -7.89 -13.91 -0.62
C ARG A 27 -8.42 -13.96 0.80
N GLY A 28 -7.97 -14.91 1.62
CA GLY A 28 -8.37 -15.03 3.03
C GLY A 28 -7.93 -13.82 3.87
N PRO A 29 -6.64 -13.43 3.83
CA PRO A 29 -6.18 -12.20 4.45
C PRO A 29 -6.90 -10.94 3.93
N VAL A 30 -7.15 -10.83 2.62
CA VAL A 30 -7.84 -9.66 2.03
C VAL A 30 -9.27 -9.53 2.54
N SER A 31 -10.01 -10.63 2.68
CA SER A 31 -11.38 -10.57 3.20
C SER A 31 -11.43 -10.22 4.71
N LEU A 32 -10.45 -10.68 5.48
CA LEU A 32 -10.26 -10.27 6.89
C LEU A 32 -9.85 -8.80 7.01
N ILE A 33 -9.00 -8.30 6.12
CA ILE A 33 -8.59 -6.88 6.12
C ILE A 33 -9.79 -5.98 5.83
N GLY A 34 -10.73 -6.42 4.97
CA GLY A 34 -11.96 -5.69 4.68
C GLY A 34 -12.82 -5.44 5.92
N SER A 35 -12.94 -6.41 6.83
CA SER A 35 -13.78 -6.29 8.04
C SER A 35 -13.16 -5.42 9.13
N PHE A 36 -11.83 -5.28 9.18
CA PHE A 36 -11.12 -4.43 10.15
C PHE A 36 -10.60 -3.12 9.55
N SER A 37 -11.06 -2.76 8.36
CA SER A 37 -10.53 -1.64 7.57
C SER A 37 -10.46 -0.31 8.33
N LEU A 38 -11.47 0.02 9.15
CA LEU A 38 -11.46 1.22 9.99
C LEU A 38 -10.42 1.15 11.13
N VAL A 39 -10.34 0.01 11.83
CA VAL A 39 -9.38 -0.19 12.93
C VAL A 39 -7.95 -0.13 12.40
N LEU A 40 -7.70 -0.77 11.26
CA LEU A 40 -6.42 -0.73 10.57
C LEU A 40 -6.04 0.70 10.15
N ALA A 41 -6.99 1.51 9.68
CA ALA A 41 -6.73 2.91 9.33
C ALA A 41 -6.24 3.72 10.54
N TRP A 42 -6.87 3.54 11.71
CA TRP A 42 -6.43 4.20 12.95
C TRP A 42 -5.06 3.71 13.43
N VAL A 43 -4.81 2.40 13.39
CA VAL A 43 -3.50 1.83 13.73
C VAL A 43 -2.42 2.39 12.81
N LEU A 44 -2.69 2.44 11.50
CA LEU A 44 -1.79 3.00 10.50
C LEU A 44 -1.50 4.49 10.76
N LEU A 45 -2.51 5.25 11.18
CA LEU A 45 -2.36 6.67 11.56
C LEU A 45 -1.41 6.82 12.77
N PHE A 46 -1.60 6.03 13.83
CA PHE A 46 -0.73 6.13 15.01
C PHE A 46 0.71 5.71 14.71
N VAL A 47 0.90 4.63 13.93
CA VAL A 47 2.23 4.16 13.53
C VAL A 47 2.93 5.19 12.64
N SER A 48 2.23 5.75 11.65
CA SER A 48 2.79 6.79 10.78
C SER A 48 3.13 8.07 11.55
N MET A 49 2.31 8.46 12.54
CA MET A 49 2.59 9.58 13.43
C MET A 49 3.88 9.37 14.25
N ALA A 50 4.05 8.16 14.81
CA ALA A 50 5.26 7.82 15.55
C ALA A 50 6.51 7.84 14.66
N MET A 51 6.43 7.27 13.46
CA MET A 51 7.54 7.29 12.49
C MET A 51 7.93 8.72 12.08
N LEU A 52 6.93 9.59 11.84
CA LEU A 52 7.17 10.99 11.55
C LEU A 52 7.86 11.70 12.73
N GLY A 53 7.41 11.45 13.96
CA GLY A 53 8.06 11.98 15.17
C GLY A 53 9.54 11.57 15.28
N ILE A 54 9.84 10.29 15.03
CA ILE A 54 11.20 9.76 15.04
C ILE A 54 12.05 10.39 13.93
N SER A 55 11.50 10.57 12.73
CA SER A 55 12.24 11.17 11.61
C SER A 55 12.58 12.64 11.85
N ILE A 56 11.67 13.40 12.45
CA ILE A 56 11.90 14.79 12.85
C ILE A 56 12.99 14.86 13.92
N LEU A 57 12.96 13.95 14.90
CA LEU A 57 14.01 13.87 15.93
C LEU A 57 15.38 13.55 15.32
N ALA A 58 15.42 12.62 14.36
CA ALA A 58 16.64 12.26 13.64
C ALA A 58 17.19 13.44 12.82
N TYR A 59 16.32 14.19 12.14
CA TYR A 59 16.68 15.40 11.40
C TYR A 59 17.26 16.48 12.32
N LYS A 60 16.63 16.72 13.49
CA LYS A 60 17.16 17.67 14.48
C LYS A 60 18.58 17.31 14.94
N LYS A 61 18.90 16.01 15.04
CA LYS A 61 20.21 15.53 15.52
C LYS A 61 21.32 15.60 14.47
N LYS A 62 21.06 15.25 13.21
CA LYS A 62 22.10 15.14 12.16
C LYS A 62 21.96 16.11 10.98
N ARG A 63 20.91 16.95 10.93
CA ARG A 63 20.60 17.96 9.89
C ARG A 63 21.18 17.65 8.51
N SER A 64 20.92 16.46 8.00
CA SER A 64 21.41 16.03 6.68
C SER A 64 20.30 16.12 5.65
N HIS A 65 20.67 16.30 4.36
CA HIS A 65 19.69 16.25 3.29
C HIS A 65 19.00 14.89 3.21
N ALA A 66 19.71 13.79 3.48
CA ALA A 66 19.12 12.46 3.54
C ALA A 66 18.02 12.37 4.63
N THR A 67 18.28 12.86 5.84
CA THR A 67 17.28 12.86 6.92
C THR A 67 16.08 13.77 6.63
N LEU A 68 16.27 14.84 5.85
CA LEU A 68 15.17 15.67 5.36
C LEU A 68 14.26 14.88 4.42
N PHE A 69 14.82 14.17 3.43
CA PHE A 69 14.03 13.36 2.50
C PHE A 69 13.32 12.19 3.21
N VAL A 70 13.96 11.53 4.18
CA VAL A 70 13.28 10.55 5.04
C VAL A 70 12.10 11.20 5.78
N GLY A 71 12.28 12.42 6.29
CA GLY A 71 11.22 13.19 6.93
C GLY A 71 10.05 13.50 6.00
N ILE A 72 10.34 13.92 4.76
CA ILE A 72 9.31 14.14 3.73
C ILE A 72 8.58 12.84 3.42
N GLY A 73 9.29 11.72 3.22
CA GLY A 73 8.67 10.42 2.96
C GLY A 73 7.70 10.00 4.07
N PHE A 74 8.11 10.10 5.34
CA PHE A 74 7.23 9.81 6.46
C PHE A 74 6.11 10.85 6.63
N GLY A 75 6.35 12.11 6.26
CA GLY A 75 5.32 13.15 6.26
C GLY A 75 4.24 12.88 5.22
N LEU A 76 4.62 12.47 4.01
CA LEU A 76 3.70 12.03 2.96
C LEU A 76 2.94 10.77 3.39
N PHE A 77 3.61 9.82 4.03
CA PHE A 77 2.98 8.62 4.56
C PHE A 77 1.95 8.92 5.66
N PHE A 78 2.28 9.82 6.58
CA PHE A 78 1.34 10.30 7.60
C PHE A 78 0.16 11.03 6.98
N SER A 79 0.39 11.95 6.05
CA SER A 79 -0.68 12.65 5.32
C SER A 79 -1.60 11.66 4.57
N LYS A 80 -1.03 10.63 3.94
CA LYS A 80 -1.81 9.54 3.33
C LYS A 80 -2.70 8.84 4.35
N ALA A 81 -2.16 8.49 5.52
CA ALA A 81 -2.92 7.84 6.58
C ALA A 81 -4.04 8.72 7.13
N VAL A 82 -3.80 10.03 7.31
CA VAL A 82 -4.83 11.00 7.69
C VAL A 82 -5.95 11.03 6.66
N LEU A 83 -5.62 11.11 5.37
CA LEU A 83 -6.61 11.15 4.30
C LEU A 83 -7.43 9.87 4.22
N ILE A 84 -6.83 8.70 4.47
CA ILE A 84 -7.57 7.42 4.57
C ILE A 84 -8.59 7.48 5.70
N VAL A 85 -8.17 7.92 6.90
CA VAL A 85 -9.08 8.04 8.05
C VAL A 85 -10.19 9.05 7.75
N MET A 86 -9.88 10.21 7.16
CA MET A 86 -10.86 11.21 6.76
C MET A 86 -11.85 10.68 5.72
N ASP A 87 -11.40 9.92 4.73
CA ASP A 87 -12.24 9.34 3.67
C ASP A 87 -13.29 8.37 4.22
N PHE A 88 -12.96 7.62 5.27
CA PHE A 88 -13.92 6.78 5.99
C PHE A 88 -15.07 7.59 6.61
N TYR A 89 -14.79 8.78 7.15
CA TYR A 89 -15.80 9.61 7.81
C TYR A 89 -16.53 10.58 6.88
N LEU A 90 -15.88 11.04 5.80
CA LEU A 90 -16.38 12.12 4.96
C LEU A 90 -16.95 11.68 3.61
N SER A 91 -16.51 10.55 3.05
CA SER A 91 -16.82 10.22 1.65
C SER A 91 -17.18 8.74 1.39
N SER A 92 -17.49 7.95 2.41
CA SER A 92 -17.82 6.51 2.25
C SER A 92 -16.79 5.73 1.42
N GLY A 93 -15.51 6.17 1.39
CA GLY A 93 -14.43 5.51 0.64
C GLY A 93 -14.23 5.94 -0.83
N ASN A 94 -14.96 6.95 -1.32
CA ASN A 94 -14.92 7.34 -2.74
C ASN A 94 -13.92 8.44 -3.07
N PHE A 95 -13.53 9.28 -2.12
CA PHE A 95 -12.67 10.44 -2.37
C PHE A 95 -11.21 10.01 -2.48
N PHE A 96 -10.75 9.07 -1.65
CA PHE A 96 -9.37 8.62 -1.65
C PHE A 96 -9.18 7.34 -2.48
N ASN A 97 -9.44 7.47 -3.79
CA ASN A 97 -9.37 6.36 -4.74
C ASN A 97 -7.95 5.80 -4.95
N TYR A 98 -7.86 4.64 -5.62
CA TYR A 98 -6.60 3.95 -5.88
C TYR A 98 -5.55 4.80 -6.61
N ALA A 99 -5.96 5.70 -7.51
CA ALA A 99 -5.04 6.56 -8.24
C ALA A 99 -4.34 7.56 -7.31
N ILE A 100 -5.10 8.16 -6.38
CA ILE A 100 -4.55 9.08 -5.37
C ILE A 100 -3.65 8.31 -4.41
N GLN A 101 -4.07 7.12 -3.95
CA GLN A 101 -3.25 6.27 -3.09
C GLN A 101 -1.91 5.92 -3.74
N SER A 102 -1.94 5.54 -5.02
CA SER A 102 -0.75 5.20 -5.81
C SER A 102 0.17 6.40 -6.03
N PHE A 103 -0.39 7.60 -6.19
CA PHE A 103 0.40 8.84 -6.28
C PHE A 103 1.18 9.09 -4.99
N PHE A 104 0.55 8.93 -3.82
CA PHE A 104 1.25 9.02 -2.54
C PHE A 104 2.34 7.95 -2.41
N ASP A 105 2.04 6.70 -2.77
CA ASP A 105 3.03 5.60 -2.70
C ASP A 105 4.25 5.88 -3.58
N LEU A 106 4.03 6.36 -4.80
CA LEU A 106 5.11 6.74 -5.70
C LEU A 106 5.92 7.92 -5.14
N ALA A 107 5.26 8.95 -4.61
CA ALA A 107 5.95 10.09 -4.01
C ALA A 107 6.79 9.69 -2.78
N ILE A 108 6.27 8.79 -1.94
CA ILE A 108 6.98 8.23 -0.78
C ILE A 108 8.20 7.44 -1.24
N ILE A 109 8.04 6.52 -2.21
CA ILE A 109 9.14 5.72 -2.75
C ILE A 109 10.23 6.61 -3.34
N VAL A 110 9.85 7.60 -4.15
CA VAL A 110 10.81 8.56 -4.73
C VAL A 110 11.54 9.33 -3.64
N SER A 111 10.82 9.79 -2.61
CA SER A 111 11.43 10.52 -1.49
C SER A 111 12.45 9.66 -0.74
N LEU A 112 12.11 8.42 -0.41
CA LEU A 112 13.00 7.47 0.26
C LEU A 112 14.17 7.03 -0.63
N PHE A 113 13.93 6.85 -1.93
CA PHE A 113 14.96 6.53 -2.90
C PHE A 113 16.01 7.64 -2.99
N ILE A 114 15.55 8.89 -3.09
CA ILE A 114 16.45 10.05 -3.06
C ILE A 114 17.20 10.09 -1.73
N ALA A 115 16.54 9.83 -0.61
CA ALA A 115 17.21 9.79 0.70
C ALA A 115 18.35 8.76 0.77
N LEU A 116 18.18 7.61 0.11
CA LEU A 116 19.15 6.51 0.14
C LEU A 116 20.35 6.76 -0.78
N PHE A 117 20.13 7.32 -1.96
CA PHE A 117 21.19 7.57 -2.95
C PHE A 117 21.83 8.95 -2.84
N ARG A 118 21.21 9.89 -2.11
CA ARG A 118 21.82 11.18 -1.84
C ARG A 118 22.99 10.97 -0.88
N LYS A 119 24.19 11.00 -1.44
CA LYS A 119 25.46 10.94 -0.70
C LYS A 119 25.41 11.95 0.44
N ASN A 120 25.57 11.45 1.67
CA ASN A 120 25.64 12.24 2.90
C ASN A 120 26.78 13.25 2.84
#